data_AF-G5IB28-F1
#
_entry.id   AF-G5IB28-F1
#
_cell.length_a   1.000
_cell.length_b   1.000
_cell.length_c   1.000
_cell.angle_alpha   90.00
_cell.angle_beta   90.00
_cell.angle_gamma   90.00
#
_symmetry.space_group_name_H-M   'P 1'
#
loop_
_entity.id
_entity.type
_entity.pdbx_description
1 polymer ?
#
loop_
_entity_poly.entity_id
_entity_poly.type
_entity_poly.pdbx_seq_one_letter_code
_entity_poly.pdbx_strand_id
1 'polypeptide(L)'
;MCNGYSGYNKVPDAKRTACWAHIRRYLTDAIPKGKALDYTQPSVQGMLYINQLFHMEDVIKSKYSSFDAIKKARLEKEKPVVEGFLSWLDQQDPTRGSRMDKAVTCIQNRCSYLATYLEDGRCSFSNNLSDNAIHPFTVGRKNWLFCDTPNRAQASAIMYTMVEMAKANGVNVYYYLTYLLEKLPDDRMSDDELELLAPWNETIKVEIERRANESNQSYVICQGAPATDMWPGIFSIIPKI
;
A
#
# COMPACT_ATOMS: atom_id res chain seq x y z
N MET A 1 11.52 1.23 7.11
CA MET A 1 11.48 -0.03 6.32
C MET A 1 11.38 0.29 4.84
N CYS A 2 12.08 -0.43 3.96
CA CYS A 2 11.99 -0.21 2.50
C CYS A 2 12.22 -1.50 1.69
N ASN A 3 11.96 -1.45 0.38
CA ASN A 3 12.14 -2.55 -0.58
C ASN A 3 13.60 -2.78 -1.03
N GLY A 4 14.56 -2.03 -0.46
CA GLY A 4 15.98 -2.17 -0.76
C GLY A 4 16.45 -1.48 -2.03
N TYR A 5 15.74 -0.44 -2.50
CA TYR A 5 16.26 0.47 -3.52
C TYR A 5 17.57 1.15 -3.06
N SER A 6 18.59 1.14 -3.91
CA SER A 6 19.95 1.58 -3.56
C SER A 6 20.05 3.05 -3.17
N GLY A 7 19.12 3.89 -3.61
CA GLY A 7 19.04 5.30 -3.21
C GLY A 7 18.92 5.49 -1.70
N TYR A 8 18.24 4.56 -1.00
CA TYR A 8 18.08 4.63 0.46
C TYR A 8 19.41 4.42 1.21
N ASN A 9 20.43 3.87 0.56
CA ASN A 9 21.75 3.66 1.18
C ASN A 9 22.48 4.98 1.45
N LYS A 10 22.02 6.08 0.83
CA LYS A 10 22.61 7.41 0.95
C LYS A 10 21.97 8.25 2.06
N VAL A 11 20.93 7.74 2.72
CA VAL A 11 20.23 8.48 3.79
C VAL A 11 21.07 8.37 5.07
N PRO A 12 21.63 9.49 5.59
CA PRO A 12 22.37 9.47 6.85
C PRO A 12 21.43 9.23 8.02
N ASP A 13 21.98 8.73 9.13
CA ASP A 13 21.27 8.60 10.43
C ASP A 13 20.00 7.72 10.42
N ALA A 14 19.82 6.89 9.40
CA ALA A 14 18.71 5.95 9.30
C ALA A 14 19.17 4.50 9.43
N LYS A 15 18.60 3.77 10.39
CA LYS A 15 18.81 2.31 10.48
C LYS A 15 17.87 1.59 9.52
N ARG A 16 18.43 0.84 8.57
CA ARG A 16 17.66 0.13 7.55
C ARG A 16 16.95 -1.09 8.13
N THR A 17 15.72 -1.29 7.71
CA THR A 17 14.91 -2.50 8.01
C THR A 17 14.47 -3.13 6.71
N ALA A 18 14.80 -4.40 6.50
CA ALA A 18 14.40 -5.15 5.32
C ALA A 18 12.92 -5.53 5.36
N CYS A 19 12.22 -5.40 4.24
CA CYS A 19 10.83 -5.83 4.11
C CYS A 19 10.74 -7.35 3.86
N TRP A 20 10.20 -8.10 4.83
CA TRP A 20 10.09 -9.56 4.73
C TRP A 20 9.12 -10.03 3.62
N ALA A 21 8.14 -9.21 3.22
CA ALA A 21 7.31 -9.51 2.06
C ALA A 21 8.10 -9.56 0.74
N HIS A 22 9.15 -8.73 0.60
CA HIS A 22 10.01 -8.78 -0.58
C HIS A 22 10.90 -10.03 -0.57
N ILE A 23 11.44 -10.41 0.60
CA ILE A 23 12.19 -11.66 0.78
C ILE A 23 11.31 -12.86 0.39
N ARG A 24 10.08 -12.89 0.89
CA ARG A 24 9.06 -13.89 0.55
C ARG A 24 8.81 -13.96 -0.96
N ARG A 25 8.70 -12.81 -1.63
CA ARG A 25 8.50 -12.76 -3.09
C ARG A 25 9.65 -13.40 -3.86
N TYR A 26 10.90 -13.11 -3.51
CA TYR A 26 12.04 -13.73 -4.19
C TYR A 26 12.04 -15.26 -4.08
N LEU A 27 11.71 -15.80 -2.91
CA LEU A 27 11.58 -17.25 -2.71
C LEU A 27 10.37 -17.80 -3.46
N THR A 28 9.23 -17.10 -3.46
CA THR A 28 8.05 -17.48 -4.23
C THR A 28 8.34 -17.55 -5.73
N ASP A 29 9.03 -16.55 -6.28
CA ASP A 29 9.40 -16.48 -7.69
C ASP A 29 10.39 -17.60 -8.09
N ALA A 30 11.15 -18.12 -7.11
CA ALA A 30 12.07 -19.24 -7.28
C ALA A 30 11.39 -20.62 -7.27
N ILE A 31 10.14 -20.73 -6.78
CA ILE A 31 9.38 -21.98 -6.80
C ILE A 31 8.98 -22.33 -8.24
N PRO A 32 9.31 -23.54 -8.74
CA PRO A 32 8.84 -23.99 -10.04
C PRO A 32 7.31 -24.11 -10.09
N LYS A 33 6.70 -23.86 -11.25
CA LYS A 33 5.24 -23.97 -11.41
C LYS A 33 4.77 -25.39 -11.02
N GLY A 34 3.71 -25.46 -10.21
CA GLY A 34 3.16 -26.73 -9.71
C GLY A 34 3.95 -27.38 -8.56
N LYS A 35 5.04 -26.76 -8.08
CA LYS A 35 5.87 -27.28 -6.98
C LYS A 35 5.66 -26.56 -5.65
N ALA A 36 4.57 -25.82 -5.50
CA ALA A 36 4.29 -25.03 -4.30
C ALA A 36 4.14 -25.86 -3.01
N LEU A 37 3.79 -27.15 -3.14
CA LEU A 37 3.65 -28.09 -2.02
C LEU A 37 4.80 -29.10 -1.95
N ASP A 38 5.85 -28.91 -2.75
CA ASP A 38 7.03 -29.77 -2.75
C ASP A 38 8.01 -29.27 -1.69
N TYR A 39 7.86 -29.76 -0.46
CA TYR A 39 8.68 -29.36 0.70
C TYR A 39 10.15 -29.77 0.59
N THR A 40 10.52 -30.55 -0.43
CA THR A 40 11.93 -30.84 -0.73
C THR A 40 12.62 -29.66 -1.41
N GLN A 41 11.86 -28.72 -1.99
CA GLN A 41 12.39 -27.54 -2.66
C GLN A 41 12.87 -26.50 -1.63
N PRO A 42 14.14 -26.05 -1.69
CA PRO A 42 14.64 -25.00 -0.80
C PRO A 42 13.80 -23.73 -0.80
N SER A 43 13.32 -23.28 -1.97
CA SER A 43 12.47 -22.09 -2.06
C SER A 43 11.16 -22.24 -1.27
N VAL A 44 10.59 -23.45 -1.19
CA VAL A 44 9.39 -23.75 -0.38
C VAL A 44 9.76 -23.77 1.10
N GLN A 45 10.90 -24.36 1.48
CA GLN A 45 11.38 -24.38 2.87
C GLN A 45 11.59 -22.96 3.42
N GLY A 46 12.30 -22.10 2.69
CA GLY A 46 12.50 -20.70 3.07
C GLY A 46 11.18 -19.94 3.19
N MET A 47 10.21 -20.23 2.32
CA MET A 47 8.86 -19.67 2.41
C MET A 47 8.12 -20.05 3.69
N LEU A 48 8.32 -21.27 4.20
CA LEU A 48 7.68 -21.73 5.44
C LEU A 48 8.15 -20.94 6.66
N TYR A 49 9.45 -20.66 6.79
CA TYR A 49 9.98 -19.78 7.83
C TYR A 49 9.29 -18.41 7.80
N ILE A 50 9.18 -17.81 6.62
CA ILE A 50 8.60 -16.47 6.47
C ILE A 50 7.10 -16.49 6.74
N ASN A 51 6.37 -17.50 6.28
CA ASN A 51 4.94 -17.65 6.57
C ASN A 51 4.70 -17.81 8.08
N GLN A 52 5.56 -18.57 8.78
CA GLN A 52 5.52 -18.70 10.23
C GLN A 52 5.75 -17.34 10.92
N LEU A 53 6.72 -16.55 10.45
CA LEU A 53 6.96 -15.19 10.96
C LEU A 53 5.76 -14.26 10.74
N PHE A 54 5.13 -14.28 9.56
CA PHE A 54 3.90 -13.50 9.31
C PHE A 54 2.78 -13.89 10.28
N HIS A 55 2.58 -15.20 10.49
CA HIS A 55 1.58 -15.67 11.44
C HIS A 55 1.88 -15.22 12.87
N MET A 56 3.14 -15.31 13.32
CA MET A 56 3.56 -14.84 14.64
C MET A 56 3.33 -13.35 14.81
N GLU A 57 3.67 -12.55 13.80
CA GLU A 57 3.51 -11.10 13.82
C GLU A 57 2.02 -10.70 13.93
N ASP A 58 1.12 -11.39 13.21
CA ASP A 58 -0.33 -11.17 13.32
C ASP A 58 -0.84 -11.49 14.73
N VAL A 59 -0.39 -12.61 15.30
CA VAL A 59 -0.73 -13.02 16.67
C VAL A 59 -0.19 -12.02 17.71
N ILE A 60 1.05 -11.55 17.55
CA ILE A 60 1.67 -10.59 18.46
C ILE A 60 0.93 -9.26 18.41
N LYS A 61 0.64 -8.72 17.23
CA LYS A 61 -0.10 -7.46 17.05
C LYS A 61 -1.52 -7.52 17.57
N SER A 62 -2.18 -8.68 17.47
CA SER A 62 -3.53 -8.87 18.00
C SER A 62 -3.55 -8.94 19.53
N LYS A 63 -2.45 -9.41 20.14
CA LYS A 63 -2.37 -9.63 21.60
C LYS A 63 -1.81 -8.42 22.36
N TYR A 64 -0.92 -7.64 21.75
CA TYR A 64 -0.18 -6.58 22.44
C TYR A 64 -0.37 -5.24 21.73
N SER A 65 -0.74 -4.21 22.50
CA SER A 65 -0.86 -2.83 22.00
C SER A 65 0.37 -1.96 22.30
N SER A 66 1.20 -2.34 23.27
CA SER A 66 2.42 -1.59 23.63
C SER A 66 3.61 -2.02 22.77
N PHE A 67 4.36 -1.05 22.23
CA PHE A 67 5.55 -1.30 21.43
C PHE A 67 6.64 -2.08 22.20
N ASP A 68 6.79 -1.86 23.50
CA ASP A 68 7.76 -2.60 24.31
C ASP A 68 7.34 -4.06 24.50
N ALA A 69 6.03 -4.31 24.66
CA ALA A 69 5.48 -5.65 24.77
C ALA A 69 5.61 -6.41 23.43
N ILE A 70 5.36 -5.74 22.31
CA ILE A 70 5.59 -6.28 20.95
C ILE A 70 7.06 -6.64 20.78
N LYS A 71 7.98 -5.72 21.08
CA LYS A 71 9.44 -5.96 21.01
C LYS A 71 9.83 -7.19 21.83
N LYS A 72 9.38 -7.27 23.08
CA LYS A 72 9.69 -8.42 23.96
C LYS A 72 9.17 -9.73 23.36
N ALA A 73 7.92 -9.75 22.88
CA ALA A 73 7.33 -10.94 22.28
C ALA A 73 8.07 -11.37 21.00
N ARG A 74 8.48 -10.42 20.16
CA ARG A 74 9.30 -10.68 18.96
C ARG A 74 10.65 -11.30 19.33
N LEU A 75 11.34 -10.75 20.32
CA LEU A 75 12.61 -11.29 20.80
C LEU A 75 12.49 -12.71 21.38
N GLU A 76 11.36 -13.03 22.02
CA GLU A 76 11.11 -14.35 22.59
C GLU A 76 10.71 -15.38 21.52
N LYS A 77 9.86 -14.99 20.57
CA LYS A 77 9.18 -15.93 19.65
C LYS A 77 9.74 -15.93 18.24
N GLU A 78 10.02 -14.76 17.69
CA GLU A 78 10.40 -14.60 16.28
C GLU A 78 11.90 -14.64 16.08
N LYS A 79 12.69 -14.10 17.02
CA LYS A 79 14.16 -14.10 16.94
C LYS A 79 14.73 -15.51 16.69
N PRO A 80 14.32 -16.58 17.39
CA PRO A 80 14.81 -17.93 17.11
C PRO A 80 14.45 -18.41 15.69
N VAL A 81 13.30 -18.00 15.14
CA VAL A 81 12.87 -18.34 13.78
C VAL A 81 13.69 -17.59 12.74
N VAL A 82 14.00 -16.31 13.00
CA VAL A 82 14.89 -15.51 12.14
C VAL A 82 16.31 -16.12 12.14
N GLU A 83 16.85 -16.48 13.30
CA GLU A 83 18.16 -17.13 13.41
C GLU A 83 18.17 -18.49 12.70
N GLY A 84 17.12 -19.29 12.85
CA GLY A 84 16.93 -20.54 12.12
C GLY A 84 16.87 -20.34 10.60
N PHE A 85 16.15 -19.31 10.13
CA PHE A 85 16.09 -18.95 8.71
C PHE A 85 17.46 -18.55 8.17
N LEU A 86 18.25 -17.78 8.92
CA LEU A 86 19.60 -17.38 8.51
C LEU A 86 20.55 -18.59 8.45
N SER A 87 20.52 -19.46 9.46
CA SER A 87 21.29 -20.71 9.46
C SER A 87 20.91 -21.63 8.29
N TRP A 88 19.61 -21.71 7.97
CA TRP A 88 19.14 -22.42 6.79
C TRP A 88 19.64 -21.76 5.49
N LEU A 89 19.61 -20.42 5.41
CA LEU A 89 20.05 -19.67 4.23
C LEU A 89 21.54 -19.90 3.93
N ASP A 90 22.38 -19.96 4.96
CA ASP A 90 23.83 -20.18 4.84
C ASP A 90 24.19 -21.56 4.28
N GLN A 91 23.28 -22.53 4.38
CA GLN A 91 23.44 -23.88 3.84
C GLN A 91 23.01 -24.00 2.38
N GLN A 92 22.45 -22.95 1.78
CA GLN A 92 21.95 -22.99 0.42
C GLN A 92 23.09 -22.83 -0.60
N ASP A 93 23.25 -23.82 -1.47
CA ASP A 93 24.17 -23.77 -2.62
C ASP A 93 23.39 -23.91 -3.94
N PRO A 94 22.66 -22.85 -4.35
CA PRO A 94 21.84 -22.92 -5.55
C PRO A 94 22.70 -22.85 -6.82
N THR A 95 22.23 -23.49 -7.88
CA THR A 95 22.87 -23.38 -9.20
C THR A 95 22.94 -21.91 -9.65
N ARG A 96 24.14 -21.43 -9.97
CA ARG A 96 24.40 -20.06 -10.42
C ARG A 96 23.48 -19.65 -11.57
N GLY A 97 22.92 -18.45 -11.49
CA GLY A 97 21.98 -17.89 -12.47
C GLY A 97 20.53 -18.37 -12.32
N SER A 98 20.27 -19.37 -11.48
CA SER A 98 18.91 -19.82 -11.19
C SER A 98 18.10 -18.76 -10.45
N ARG A 99 16.77 -18.93 -10.41
CA ARG A 99 15.92 -18.06 -9.61
C ARG A 99 16.20 -18.19 -8.10
N MET A 100 16.59 -19.38 -7.66
CA MET A 100 17.01 -19.61 -6.27
C MET A 100 18.32 -18.89 -5.96
N ASP A 101 19.30 -18.91 -6.87
CA ASP A 101 20.55 -18.15 -6.72
C ASP A 101 20.29 -16.65 -6.61
N LYS A 102 19.40 -16.10 -7.45
CA LYS A 102 18.94 -14.72 -7.32
C LYS A 102 18.28 -14.46 -5.97
N ALA A 103 17.43 -15.36 -5.49
CA ALA A 103 16.77 -15.21 -4.19
C ALA A 103 17.79 -15.19 -3.05
N VAL A 104 18.67 -16.20 -2.96
CA VAL A 104 19.71 -16.32 -1.92
C VAL A 104 20.61 -15.08 -1.92
N THR A 105 21.15 -14.70 -3.09
CA THR A 105 21.98 -13.49 -3.23
C THR A 105 21.24 -12.24 -2.73
N CYS A 106 19.96 -12.10 -3.10
CA CYS A 106 19.17 -10.93 -2.71
C CYS A 106 18.87 -10.86 -1.21
N ILE A 107 18.74 -12.01 -0.56
CA ILE A 107 18.51 -12.13 0.88
C ILE A 107 19.82 -11.90 1.64
N GLN A 108 20.93 -12.51 1.21
CA GLN A 108 22.26 -12.34 1.80
C GLN A 108 22.70 -10.87 1.80
N ASN A 109 22.49 -10.15 0.69
CA ASN A 109 22.77 -8.71 0.58
C ASN A 109 21.98 -7.84 1.58
N ARG A 110 20.96 -8.39 2.23
CA ARG A 110 20.11 -7.70 3.21
C ARG A 110 20.14 -8.36 4.59
N CYS A 111 20.99 -9.36 4.80
CA CYS A 111 21.02 -10.16 6.02
C CYS A 111 21.14 -9.30 7.29
N SER A 112 22.02 -8.30 7.25
CA SER A 112 22.24 -7.35 8.35
C SER A 112 21.02 -6.49 8.71
N TYR A 113 19.99 -6.43 7.86
CA TYR A 113 18.77 -5.62 8.05
C TYR A 113 17.52 -6.46 8.33
N LEU A 114 17.61 -7.79 8.24
CA LEU A 114 16.46 -8.70 8.43
C LEU A 114 15.98 -8.72 9.89
N ALA A 115 16.91 -8.64 10.84
CA ALA A 115 16.61 -8.67 12.27
C ALA A 115 16.29 -7.28 12.86
N THR A 116 16.49 -6.19 12.12
CA THR A 116 16.36 -4.82 12.66
C THR A 116 14.95 -4.52 13.19
N TYR A 117 13.90 -5.13 12.64
CA TYR A 117 12.53 -4.91 13.12
C TYR A 117 12.28 -5.49 14.53
N LEU A 118 13.14 -6.40 14.99
CA LEU A 118 13.10 -6.97 16.34
C LEU A 118 13.56 -5.96 17.40
N GLU A 119 14.27 -4.90 17.01
CA GLU A 119 14.88 -3.96 17.93
C GLU A 119 13.90 -2.90 18.47
N ASP A 120 12.82 -2.62 17.74
CA ASP A 120 11.77 -1.67 18.12
C ASP A 120 10.39 -2.20 17.65
N GLY A 121 9.43 -2.27 18.58
CA GLY A 121 8.05 -2.68 18.30
C GLY A 121 7.30 -1.74 17.32
N ARG A 122 7.79 -0.51 17.14
CA ARG A 122 7.28 0.44 16.13
C ARG A 122 7.63 0.05 14.70
N CYS A 123 8.68 -0.76 14.51
CA CYS A 123 9.04 -1.22 13.18
C CYS A 123 7.95 -2.15 12.65
N SER A 124 7.47 -1.88 11.43
CA SER A 124 6.65 -2.82 10.67
C SER A 124 7.50 -4.03 10.24
N PHE A 125 6.87 -5.21 10.09
CA PHE A 125 7.52 -6.40 9.53
C PHE A 125 7.54 -6.42 7.99
N SER A 126 6.56 -5.75 7.37
CA SER A 126 6.45 -5.59 5.91
C SER A 126 6.04 -4.17 5.53
N ASN A 127 6.35 -3.79 4.28
CA ASN A 127 5.97 -2.52 3.67
C ASN A 127 4.66 -2.61 2.86
N ASN A 128 3.92 -3.72 2.99
CA ASN A 128 2.75 -4.00 2.15
C ASN A 128 1.69 -2.88 2.21
N LEU A 129 1.51 -2.24 3.36
CA LEU A 129 0.58 -1.12 3.51
C LEU A 129 0.97 0.05 2.60
N SER A 130 2.23 0.49 2.65
CA SER A 130 2.74 1.57 1.81
C SER A 130 2.72 1.18 0.33
N ASP A 131 3.11 -0.05 0.01
CA ASP A 131 3.12 -0.56 -1.37
C ASP A 131 1.71 -0.63 -1.95
N ASN A 132 0.72 -1.05 -1.14
CA ASN A 132 -0.69 -1.07 -1.54
C ASN A 132 -1.28 0.34 -1.69
N ALA A 133 -0.89 1.28 -0.82
CA ALA A 133 -1.36 2.67 -0.89
C ALA A 133 -0.88 3.37 -2.18
N ILE A 134 0.37 3.12 -2.59
CA ILE A 134 0.91 3.70 -3.84
C ILE A 134 0.51 2.90 -5.10
N HIS A 135 0.03 1.67 -4.95
CA HIS A 135 -0.29 0.80 -6.09
C HIS A 135 -1.29 1.43 -7.08
N PRO A 136 -2.42 2.02 -6.67
CA PRO A 136 -3.35 2.69 -7.59
C PRO A 136 -2.69 3.77 -8.45
N PHE A 137 -1.78 4.55 -7.86
CA PHE A 137 -1.02 5.57 -8.58
C PHE A 137 -0.07 4.93 -9.60
N THR A 138 0.69 3.91 -9.20
CA THR A 138 1.65 3.25 -10.10
C THR A 138 0.98 2.54 -11.28
N VAL A 139 -0.17 1.91 -11.07
CA VAL A 139 -1.00 1.32 -12.13
C VAL A 139 -1.61 2.41 -13.00
N GLY A 140 -2.15 3.47 -12.39
CA GLY A 140 -2.70 4.62 -13.09
C GLY A 140 -1.68 5.24 -14.05
N ARG A 141 -0.47 5.52 -13.57
CA ARG A 141 0.64 6.06 -14.38
C ARG A 141 0.95 5.24 -15.62
N LYS A 142 0.88 3.90 -15.52
CA LYS A 142 1.11 3.02 -16.68
C LYS A 142 0.03 3.17 -17.75
N ASN A 143 -1.19 3.54 -17.35
CA ASN A 143 -2.36 3.68 -18.22
C ASN A 143 -2.64 5.13 -18.65
N TRP A 144 -2.03 6.12 -18.01
CA TRP A 144 -2.20 7.52 -18.37
C TRP A 144 -1.33 7.86 -19.58
N LEU A 145 -1.98 8.01 -20.73
CA LEU A 145 -1.38 8.31 -22.04
C LEU A 145 -0.40 9.49 -22.06
N PHE A 146 -0.44 10.36 -21.05
CA PHE A 146 0.28 11.61 -21.09
C PHE A 146 1.20 11.87 -19.88
N CYS A 147 1.36 10.94 -18.93
CA CYS A 147 2.22 11.17 -17.75
C CYS A 147 3.71 10.89 -18.01
N ASP A 148 4.24 11.53 -19.05
CA ASP A 148 5.61 11.35 -19.56
C ASP A 148 6.56 12.52 -19.21
N THR A 149 6.06 13.63 -18.69
CA THR A 149 6.84 14.82 -18.31
C THR A 149 6.90 15.03 -16.79
N PRO A 150 7.98 15.62 -16.25
CA PRO A 150 8.09 15.97 -14.83
C PRO A 150 6.92 16.84 -14.33
N ASN A 151 6.50 17.82 -15.14
CA ASN A 151 5.40 18.71 -14.80
C ASN A 151 4.08 17.93 -14.63
N ARG A 152 3.82 16.94 -15.49
CA ARG A 152 2.61 16.13 -15.34
C ARG A 152 2.70 15.17 -14.16
N ALA A 153 3.89 14.59 -13.90
CA ALA A 153 4.10 13.79 -12.71
C ALA A 153 3.83 14.60 -11.43
N GLN A 154 4.26 15.87 -11.39
CA GLN A 154 3.98 16.78 -10.28
C GLN A 154 2.48 17.09 -10.14
N ALA A 155 1.79 17.41 -11.23
CA ALA A 155 0.35 17.66 -11.20
C ALA A 155 -0.43 16.42 -10.72
N SER A 156 -0.08 15.23 -11.20
CA SER A 156 -0.69 13.98 -10.74
C SER A 156 -0.40 13.71 -9.26
N ALA A 157 0.81 14.00 -8.78
CA ALA A 157 1.15 13.86 -7.37
C ALA A 157 0.28 14.76 -6.48
N ILE A 158 0.09 16.04 -6.86
CA ILE A 158 -0.77 16.98 -6.13
C ILE A 158 -2.21 16.47 -6.05
N MET A 159 -2.78 16.04 -7.18
CA MET A 159 -4.14 15.48 -7.22
C MET A 159 -4.29 14.26 -6.31
N TYR A 160 -3.32 13.34 -6.34
CA TYR A 160 -3.36 12.16 -5.49
C TYR A 160 -3.16 12.48 -4.02
N THR A 161 -2.34 13.49 -3.68
CA THR A 161 -2.24 13.97 -2.30
C THR A 161 -3.62 14.41 -1.79
N MET A 162 -4.38 15.20 -2.56
CA MET A 162 -5.73 15.60 -2.15
C MET A 162 -6.68 14.40 -1.97
N VAL A 163 -6.63 13.43 -2.89
CA VAL A 163 -7.42 12.19 -2.81
C VAL A 163 -7.08 11.36 -1.56
N GLU A 164 -5.79 11.12 -1.31
CA GLU A 164 -5.34 10.31 -0.18
C GLU A 164 -5.57 11.03 1.15
N MET A 165 -5.45 12.36 1.20
CA MET A 165 -5.79 13.15 2.39
C MET A 165 -7.30 13.09 2.70
N ALA A 166 -8.17 13.14 1.69
CA ALA A 166 -9.61 12.96 1.89
C ALA A 166 -9.94 11.56 2.44
N LYS A 167 -9.36 10.50 1.86
CA LYS A 167 -9.52 9.12 2.34
C LYS A 167 -9.01 8.95 3.77
N ALA A 168 -7.84 9.49 4.09
CA ALA A 168 -7.24 9.40 5.42
C ALA A 168 -8.12 10.04 6.51
N ASN A 169 -8.94 11.03 6.13
CA ASN A 169 -9.89 11.72 7.01
C ASN A 169 -11.33 11.19 6.92
N GLY A 170 -11.56 10.10 6.19
CA GLY A 170 -12.89 9.50 6.04
C GLY A 170 -13.88 10.33 5.20
N VAL A 171 -13.38 11.29 4.40
CA VAL A 171 -14.20 12.17 3.57
C VAL A 171 -14.44 11.54 2.19
N ASN A 172 -15.66 11.65 1.66
CA ASN A 172 -15.96 11.19 0.30
C ASN A 172 -15.16 12.00 -0.73
N VAL A 173 -14.26 11.30 -1.43
CA VAL A 173 -13.30 11.90 -2.38
C VAL A 173 -13.99 12.70 -3.48
N TYR A 174 -15.05 12.16 -4.08
CA TYR A 174 -15.71 12.80 -5.21
C TYR A 174 -16.29 14.16 -4.82
N TYR A 175 -17.11 14.18 -3.77
CA TYR A 175 -17.74 15.41 -3.31
C TYR A 175 -16.74 16.41 -2.73
N TYR A 176 -15.66 15.92 -2.10
CA TYR A 176 -14.59 16.78 -1.62
C TYR A 176 -13.84 17.48 -2.75
N LEU A 177 -13.46 16.75 -3.80
CA LEU A 177 -12.80 17.37 -4.96
C LEU A 177 -13.73 18.35 -5.68
N THR A 178 -15.01 18.00 -5.83
CA THR A 178 -16.01 18.92 -6.40
C THR A 178 -16.14 20.18 -5.55
N TYR A 179 -16.20 20.05 -4.21
CA TYR A 179 -16.24 21.19 -3.30
C TYR A 179 -15.00 22.10 -3.44
N LEU A 180 -13.79 21.53 -3.51
CA LEU A 180 -12.58 22.31 -3.73
C LEU A 180 -12.60 23.03 -5.07
N LEU A 181 -13.07 22.37 -6.13
CA LEU A 181 -13.19 22.97 -7.47
C LEU A 181 -14.28 24.06 -7.54
N GLU A 182 -15.31 24.00 -6.70
CA GLU A 182 -16.30 25.07 -6.54
C GLU A 182 -15.73 26.27 -5.77
N LYS A 183 -14.89 26.02 -4.76
CA LYS A 183 -14.29 27.07 -3.93
C LYS A 183 -13.09 27.74 -4.56
N LEU A 184 -12.41 27.05 -5.49
CA LEU A 184 -11.23 27.55 -6.23
C LEU A 184 -10.21 28.23 -5.30
N PRO A 185 -9.67 27.52 -4.29
CA PRO A 185 -8.64 28.10 -3.44
C PRO A 185 -7.41 28.49 -4.27
N ASP A 186 -6.82 29.63 -3.94
CA ASP A 186 -5.66 30.18 -4.63
C ASP A 186 -4.59 30.68 -3.66
N ASP A 187 -3.48 31.16 -4.21
CA ASP A 187 -2.29 31.60 -3.47
C ASP A 187 -2.46 32.89 -2.66
N ARG A 188 -3.64 33.52 -2.72
CA ARG A 188 -3.98 34.73 -1.95
C ARG A 188 -4.67 34.40 -0.63
N MET A 189 -5.12 33.16 -0.45
CA MET A 189 -5.73 32.70 0.79
C MET A 189 -4.67 32.51 1.87
N SER A 190 -5.02 32.88 3.11
CA SER A 190 -4.21 32.60 4.29
C SER A 190 -4.27 31.12 4.69
N ASP A 191 -3.29 30.66 5.47
CA ASP A 191 -3.27 29.29 6.01
C ASP A 191 -4.53 29.00 6.82
N ASP A 192 -5.04 29.97 7.60
CA ASP A 192 -6.28 29.83 8.37
C ASP A 192 -7.50 29.62 7.46
N GLU A 193 -7.55 30.28 6.30
CA GLU A 193 -8.65 30.11 5.34
C GLU A 193 -8.55 28.77 4.60
N LEU A 194 -7.33 28.30 4.29
CA LEU A 194 -7.10 26.99 3.69
C LEU A 194 -7.41 25.84 4.66
N GLU A 195 -7.13 26.03 5.95
CA GLU A 195 -7.46 25.10 7.02
C GLU A 195 -8.98 24.83 7.10
N LEU A 196 -9.80 25.83 6.78
CA LEU A 196 -11.25 25.69 6.69
C LEU A 196 -11.72 24.83 5.50
N LEU A 197 -10.88 24.64 4.48
CA LEU A 197 -11.14 23.80 3.31
C LEU A 197 -10.50 22.40 3.43
N ALA A 198 -9.71 22.18 4.46
CA ALA A 198 -8.97 20.94 4.66
C ALA A 198 -9.90 19.77 4.98
N PRO A 199 -9.55 18.53 4.59
CA PRO A 199 -10.43 17.37 4.77
C PRO A 199 -10.53 16.92 6.24
N TRP A 200 -9.65 17.40 7.12
CA TRP A 200 -9.74 17.15 8.57
C TRP A 200 -10.68 18.12 9.29
N ASN A 201 -11.11 19.20 8.64
CA ASN A 201 -12.03 20.16 9.23
C ASN A 201 -13.43 19.55 9.41
N GLU A 202 -13.99 19.63 10.62
CA GLU A 202 -15.28 19.01 10.95
C GLU A 202 -16.46 19.60 10.16
N THR A 203 -16.43 20.90 9.87
CA THR A 203 -17.48 21.55 9.06
C THR A 203 -17.48 21.00 7.62
N ILE A 204 -16.29 20.77 7.05
CA ILE A 204 -16.15 20.14 5.73
C ILE A 204 -16.67 18.71 5.76
N LYS A 205 -16.32 17.91 6.76
CA LYS A 205 -16.80 16.52 6.87
C LYS A 205 -18.33 16.46 6.83
N VAL A 206 -19.00 17.30 7.63
CA VAL A 206 -20.47 17.38 7.67
C VAL A 206 -21.05 17.82 6.33
N GLU A 207 -20.49 18.84 5.69
CA GLU A 207 -20.98 19.33 4.40
C GLU A 207 -20.81 18.28 3.28
N ILE A 208 -19.68 17.60 3.25
CA ILE A 208 -19.43 16.55 2.25
C ILE A 208 -20.35 15.34 2.48
N GLU A 209 -20.60 14.96 3.74
CA GLU A 209 -21.53 13.90 4.08
C GLU A 209 -22.98 14.27 3.67
N ARG A 210 -23.39 15.52 3.92
CA ARG A 210 -24.69 16.05 3.45
C ARG A 210 -24.83 15.91 1.93
N ARG A 211 -23.84 16.36 1.16
CA ARG A 211 -23.83 16.25 -0.32
C ARG A 211 -23.90 14.80 -0.80
N ALA A 212 -23.20 13.89 -0.13
CA ALA A 212 -23.23 12.47 -0.45
C ALA A 212 -24.61 11.85 -0.22
N ASN A 213 -25.25 12.20 0.90
CA ASN A 213 -26.57 11.70 1.26
C ASN A 213 -27.67 12.23 0.32
N GLU A 214 -27.63 13.51 -0.04
CA GLU A 214 -28.58 14.13 -0.98
C GLU A 214 -28.53 13.50 -2.37
N SER A 215 -27.32 13.22 -2.85
CA SER A 215 -27.12 12.56 -4.14
C SER A 215 -27.67 11.13 -4.11
N ASN A 216 -27.41 10.37 -3.04
CA ASN A 216 -27.98 9.02 -2.88
C ASN A 216 -29.52 9.03 -2.79
N GLN A 217 -30.10 10.02 -2.10
CA GLN A 217 -31.55 10.22 -2.04
C GLN A 217 -32.11 10.48 -3.44
N SER A 218 -31.46 11.32 -4.26
CA SER A 218 -31.90 11.61 -5.63
C SER A 218 -31.91 10.38 -6.54
N TYR A 219 -30.90 9.49 -6.42
CA TYR A 219 -30.87 8.22 -7.13
C TYR A 219 -32.01 7.27 -6.71
N VAL A 220 -32.35 7.22 -5.43
CA VAL A 220 -33.46 6.39 -4.91
C VAL A 220 -34.81 6.94 -5.37
N ILE A 221 -35.01 8.26 -5.38
CA ILE A 221 -36.23 8.89 -5.88
C ILE A 221 -36.40 8.66 -7.40
N CYS A 222 -35.31 8.71 -8.17
CA CYS A 222 -35.36 8.41 -9.61
C CYS A 222 -35.64 6.93 -9.93
N GLN A 223 -35.28 5.98 -9.06
CA GLN A 223 -35.63 4.56 -9.24
C GLN A 223 -37.03 4.20 -8.74
N GLY A 224 -37.66 5.06 -7.92
CA GLY A 224 -39.04 4.91 -7.45
C GLY A 224 -40.09 5.60 -8.33
N ALA A 225 -39.69 6.34 -9.37
CA ALA A 225 -40.61 6.96 -10.31
C ALA A 225 -41.15 5.92 -11.30
N PRO A 226 -42.49 5.77 -11.49
CA PRO A 226 -43.02 4.92 -12.55
C PRO A 226 -42.51 5.43 -13.90
N ALA A 227 -42.09 4.50 -14.76
CA ALA A 227 -41.43 4.76 -16.04
C ALA A 227 -42.31 5.47 -17.10
N THR A 228 -43.42 6.10 -16.72
CA THR A 228 -44.41 6.62 -17.66
C THR A 228 -44.24 8.10 -18.02
N ASP A 229 -43.50 8.89 -17.23
CA ASP A 229 -43.52 10.37 -17.38
C ASP A 229 -42.14 11.02 -17.60
N MET A 230 -41.24 10.38 -18.36
CA MET A 230 -40.02 11.03 -18.85
C MET A 230 -39.78 10.80 -20.35
N TRP A 231 -40.37 11.72 -21.13
CA TRP A 231 -39.97 12.18 -22.48
C TRP A 231 -40.05 11.19 -23.66
N PRO A 232 -41.04 11.37 -24.57
CA PRO A 232 -40.98 10.84 -25.93
C PRO A 232 -40.21 11.83 -26.82
N GLY A 233 -38.97 11.51 -27.15
CA GLY A 233 -38.26 12.26 -28.19
C GLY A 233 -36.76 12.15 -28.06
N ILE A 234 -36.12 11.81 -29.18
CA ILE A 234 -34.67 11.76 -29.40
C ILE A 234 -34.04 10.39 -29.08
N PHE A 235 -34.53 9.35 -29.76
CA PHE A 235 -33.67 8.26 -30.22
C PHE A 235 -34.10 7.86 -31.63
N SER A 236 -33.69 8.68 -32.60
CA SER A 236 -33.46 8.22 -33.97
C SER A 236 -32.19 8.91 -34.44
N ILE A 237 -31.36 8.15 -35.17
CA ILE A 237 -30.06 8.52 -35.72
C ILE A 237 -28.88 8.29 -34.77
N ILE A 238 -28.43 7.03 -34.65
CA ILE A 238 -27.02 6.66 -34.90
C ILE A 238 -27.02 5.23 -35.50
N PRO A 239 -26.53 5.02 -36.74
CA PRO A 239 -26.33 3.68 -37.30
C PRO A 239 -25.08 3.04 -36.68
N LYS A 240 -25.17 1.74 -36.43
CA LYS A 240 -24.07 0.90 -35.98
C LYS A 240 -22.89 0.96 -36.94
N ILE A 241 -21.71 1.29 -36.41
CA ILE A 241 -20.41 0.80 -36.87
C ILE A 241 -19.71 0.22 -35.65
#